data_AF-A0A7W8HA64-F1
#
_entry.id   AF-A0A7W8HA64-F1
#
_cell.length_a   1.000
_cell.length_b   1.000
_cell.length_c   1.000
_cell.angle_alpha   90.00
_cell.angle_beta   90.00
_cell.angle_gamma   90.00
#
_symmetry.space_group_name_H-M   'P 1'
#
loop_
_entity.id
_entity.type
_entity.pdbx_description
1 polymer ?
#
loop_
_entity_poly.entity_id
_entity_poly.type
_entity_poly.pdbx_seq_one_letter_code
_entity_poly.pdbx_strand_id
1 'polypeptide(L)'
;MPRGSEELTNARKEEIFLALLKREHDAWIADIEEMMCQNTSIDAEAFAETMARILEKRGCMLKLMSMSIYDMEVNSRLENLLDFKKSYAGAFDALAGCLEKFFPVMTDKDRKEFLYSFFPFLFGIHPFTTHTEKQLAAMKQAGIKEGDCTIFELAKPFLLRLLKSFL
;
A
#
# COMPACT_ATOMS: atom_id res chain seq x y z
N MET A 1 29.67 24.68 -9.82
CA MET A 1 28.20 24.79 -9.61
C MET A 1 27.50 24.11 -10.77
N PRO A 2 26.64 23.11 -10.48
CA PRO A 2 25.26 23.12 -11.01
C PRO A 2 24.21 22.57 -10.01
N ARG A 3 24.39 22.74 -8.68
CA ARG A 3 23.48 22.15 -7.67
C ARG A 3 22.04 22.66 -7.72
N GLY A 4 21.83 23.95 -8.00
CA GLY A 4 20.49 24.55 -7.92
C GLY A 4 19.48 24.07 -8.96
N SER A 5 19.89 23.83 -10.21
CA SER A 5 18.96 23.39 -11.28
C SER A 5 18.56 21.91 -11.15
N GLU A 6 19.47 21.07 -10.66
CA GLU A 6 19.22 19.65 -10.43
C GLU A 6 18.34 19.43 -9.19
N GLU A 7 18.58 20.17 -8.12
CA GLU A 7 17.73 20.18 -6.91
C GLU A 7 16.30 20.64 -7.22
N LEU A 8 16.13 21.71 -8.02
CA LEU A 8 14.81 22.17 -8.48
C LEU A 8 14.07 21.13 -9.35
N THR A 9 14.82 20.39 -10.18
CA THR A 9 14.25 19.35 -11.05
C THR A 9 13.83 18.13 -10.24
N ASN A 10 14.62 17.75 -9.23
CA ASN A 10 14.30 16.66 -8.32
C ASN A 10 13.10 16.99 -7.43
N ALA A 11 13.02 18.20 -6.86
CA ALA A 11 11.86 18.62 -6.09
C ALA A 11 10.56 18.54 -6.91
N ARG A 12 10.59 18.98 -8.18
CA ARG A 12 9.44 18.86 -9.09
C ARG A 12 9.03 17.40 -9.36
N LYS A 13 10.00 16.49 -9.47
CA LYS A 13 9.74 15.06 -9.67
C LYS A 13 9.09 14.45 -8.43
N GLU A 14 9.60 14.77 -7.24
CA GLU A 14 9.03 14.28 -5.98
C GLU A 14 7.58 14.76 -5.78
N GLU A 15 7.26 16.00 -6.17
CA GLU A 15 5.86 16.49 -6.14
C GLU A 15 4.93 15.72 -7.08
N ILE A 16 5.40 15.38 -8.29
CA ILE A 16 4.63 14.58 -9.25
C ILE A 16 4.38 13.18 -8.68
N PHE A 17 5.39 12.58 -8.05
CA PHE A 17 5.26 11.26 -7.45
C PHE A 17 4.36 11.27 -6.22
N LEU A 18 4.41 12.30 -5.38
CA LEU A 18 3.52 12.44 -4.24
C LEU A 18 2.05 12.62 -4.68
N ALA A 19 1.82 13.43 -5.71
CA ALA A 19 0.49 13.60 -6.30
C ALA A 19 -0.03 12.30 -6.93
N LEU A 20 0.85 11.52 -7.57
CA LEU A 20 0.50 10.19 -8.08
C LEU A 20 0.19 9.21 -6.95
N LEU A 21 0.99 9.22 -5.89
CA LEU A 21 0.77 8.37 -4.71
C LEU A 21 -0.57 8.69 -4.04
N LYS A 22 -0.92 9.97 -3.92
CA LYS A 22 -2.24 10.41 -3.45
C LYS A 22 -3.36 9.80 -4.31
N ARG A 23 -3.29 9.97 -5.64
CA ARG A 23 -4.30 9.44 -6.56
C ARG A 23 -4.48 7.93 -6.42
N GLU A 24 -3.38 7.20 -6.24
CA GLU A 24 -3.44 5.75 -6.02
C GLU A 24 -4.11 5.38 -4.68
N HIS A 25 -3.88 6.16 -3.60
CA HIS A 25 -4.59 5.98 -2.33
C HIS A 25 -6.08 6.27 -2.49
N ASP A 26 -6.46 7.35 -3.18
CA ASP A 26 -7.87 7.67 -3.42
C ASP A 26 -8.58 6.56 -4.18
N ALA A 27 -7.93 6.02 -5.22
CA ALA A 27 -8.46 4.87 -5.96
C ALA A 27 -8.56 3.64 -5.06
N TRP A 28 -7.58 3.40 -4.19
CA TRP A 28 -7.61 2.28 -3.26
C TRP A 28 -8.77 2.39 -2.25
N ILE A 29 -8.99 3.58 -1.68
CA ILE A 29 -10.12 3.88 -0.81
C ILE A 29 -11.44 3.62 -1.52
N ALA A 30 -11.60 4.10 -2.75
CA ALA A 30 -12.83 3.90 -3.51
C ALA A 30 -13.17 2.41 -3.72
N ASP A 31 -12.18 1.58 -4.04
CA ASP A 31 -12.38 0.12 -4.17
C ASP A 31 -12.75 -0.53 -2.82
N ILE A 32 -12.18 -0.06 -1.70
CA ILE A 32 -12.50 -0.54 -0.35
C ILE A 32 -13.95 -0.14 0.03
N GLU A 33 -14.33 1.10 -0.23
CA GLU A 33 -15.69 1.61 0.02
C GLU A 33 -16.72 0.90 -0.85
N GLU A 34 -16.39 0.58 -2.10
CA GLU A 34 -17.22 -0.21 -2.99
C GLU A 34 -17.46 -1.62 -2.41
N MET A 35 -16.37 -2.30 -2.00
CA MET A 35 -16.48 -3.60 -1.32
C MET A 35 -17.36 -3.49 -0.06
N MET A 36 -17.19 -2.43 0.72
CA MET A 36 -17.98 -2.19 1.92
C MET A 36 -19.46 -2.00 1.58
N CYS A 37 -19.81 -1.24 0.54
CA CYS A 37 -21.19 -1.00 0.12
C CYS A 37 -21.86 -2.26 -0.45
N GLN A 38 -21.14 -3.07 -1.21
CA GLN A 38 -21.69 -4.24 -1.90
C GLN A 38 -21.97 -5.44 -0.97
N ASN A 39 -21.39 -5.45 0.23
CA ASN A 39 -21.46 -6.59 1.13
C ASN A 39 -22.10 -6.21 2.47
N THR A 40 -23.14 -6.96 2.88
CA THR A 40 -23.71 -6.84 4.23
C THR A 40 -22.81 -7.52 5.26
N SER A 41 -22.24 -8.67 4.90
CA SER A 41 -21.33 -9.47 5.71
C SER A 41 -20.32 -10.16 4.81
N ILE A 42 -19.11 -10.40 5.32
CA ILE A 42 -18.06 -11.14 4.61
C ILE A 42 -17.27 -11.93 5.66
N ASP A 43 -16.88 -13.16 5.34
CA ASP A 43 -16.01 -13.93 6.23
C ASP A 43 -14.53 -13.55 6.03
N ALA A 44 -13.65 -14.07 6.89
CA ALA A 44 -12.23 -13.74 6.86
C ALA A 44 -11.52 -14.18 5.56
N GLU A 45 -11.94 -15.30 4.97
CA GLU A 45 -11.35 -15.83 3.73
C GLU A 45 -11.71 -14.94 2.54
N ALA A 46 -13.00 -14.64 2.39
CA ALA A 46 -13.52 -13.78 1.34
C ALA A 46 -13.01 -12.34 1.49
N PHE A 47 -12.88 -11.82 2.72
CA PHE A 47 -12.27 -10.51 2.95
C PHE A 47 -10.82 -10.47 2.50
N ALA A 48 -10.01 -11.44 2.93
CA ALA A 48 -8.60 -11.50 2.58
C ALA A 48 -8.40 -11.64 1.05
N GLU A 49 -9.23 -12.46 0.40
CA GLU A 49 -9.22 -12.60 -1.06
C GLU A 49 -9.60 -11.30 -1.77
N THR A 50 -10.69 -10.65 -1.35
CA THR A 50 -11.20 -9.44 -2.00
C THR A 50 -10.22 -8.27 -1.82
N MET A 51 -9.72 -8.07 -0.59
CA MET A 51 -8.73 -7.04 -0.29
C MET A 51 -7.41 -7.27 -1.04
N ALA A 52 -6.96 -8.52 -1.18
CA ALA A 52 -5.78 -8.83 -1.97
C ALA A 52 -5.95 -8.50 -3.46
N ARG A 53 -7.13 -8.78 -4.05
CA ARG A 53 -7.44 -8.38 -5.44
C ARG A 53 -7.53 -6.88 -5.62
N ILE A 54 -8.11 -6.16 -4.66
CA ILE A 54 -8.11 -4.70 -4.65
C ILE A 54 -6.68 -4.17 -4.64
N LEU A 55 -5.82 -4.74 -3.78
CA LEU A 55 -4.43 -4.33 -3.65
C LEU A 55 -3.59 -4.65 -4.90
N GLU A 56 -3.86 -5.76 -5.57
CA GLU A 56 -3.17 -6.15 -6.81
C GLU A 56 -3.28 -5.08 -7.91
N LYS A 57 -4.41 -4.36 -7.98
CA LYS A 57 -4.59 -3.23 -8.90
C LYS A 57 -3.74 -1.99 -8.54
N ARG A 58 -3.07 -1.98 -7.39
CA ARG A 58 -2.33 -0.82 -6.83
C ARG A 58 -0.81 -1.00 -6.89
N GLY A 59 -0.31 -1.70 -7.92
CA GLY A 59 1.13 -1.89 -8.14
C GLY A 59 1.93 -0.58 -8.21
N CYS A 60 1.34 0.49 -8.74
CA CYS A 60 1.97 1.82 -8.77
C CYS A 60 2.12 2.40 -7.36
N MET A 61 1.07 2.34 -6.54
CA MET A 61 1.10 2.71 -5.11
C MET A 61 2.23 2.00 -4.37
N LEU A 62 2.26 0.66 -4.47
CA LEU A 62 3.23 -0.19 -3.76
C LEU A 62 4.66 0.12 -4.21
N LYS A 63 4.86 0.36 -5.51
CA LYS A 63 6.16 0.77 -6.06
C LYS A 63 6.61 2.09 -5.45
N LEU A 64 5.76 3.12 -5.48
CA LEU A 64 6.09 4.45 -4.96
C LEU A 64 6.40 4.40 -3.46
N MET A 65 5.63 3.64 -2.68
CA MET A 65 5.89 3.42 -1.25
C MET A 65 7.25 2.74 -1.01
N SER A 66 7.64 1.78 -1.85
CA SER A 66 8.90 1.04 -1.70
C SER A 66 10.16 1.80 -2.12
N MET A 67 10.05 2.77 -3.03
CA MET A 67 11.22 3.41 -3.65
C MET A 67 11.83 4.53 -2.78
N SER A 68 11.02 5.45 -2.24
CA SER A 68 11.41 6.41 -1.19
C SER A 68 10.26 7.36 -0.84
N ILE A 69 9.33 6.94 0.02
CA ILE A 69 8.26 7.86 0.51
C ILE A 69 8.83 9.05 1.29
N TYR A 70 9.94 8.84 1.98
CA TYR A 70 10.59 9.89 2.76
C TYR A 70 11.04 11.05 1.88
N ASP A 71 11.70 10.77 0.75
CA ASP A 71 12.17 11.82 -0.15
C ASP A 71 10.99 12.55 -0.81
N MET A 72 9.91 11.84 -1.14
CA MET A 72 8.68 12.46 -1.66
C MET A 72 8.08 13.46 -0.66
N GLU A 73 7.98 13.07 0.62
CA GLU A 73 7.36 13.90 1.65
C GLU A 73 8.22 15.11 2.01
N VAL A 74 9.54 14.93 2.20
CA VAL A 74 10.44 16.01 2.65
C VAL A 74 10.68 17.06 1.55
N ASN A 75 10.70 16.64 0.28
CA ASN A 75 10.99 17.55 -0.83
C ASN A 75 9.74 18.17 -1.49
N SER A 76 8.54 17.86 -1.00
CA SER A 76 7.29 18.44 -1.49
C SER A 76 6.88 19.69 -0.70
N ARG A 77 6.17 20.62 -1.36
CA ARG A 77 5.52 21.74 -0.64
C ARG A 77 4.54 21.21 0.42
N LEU A 78 4.45 21.94 1.53
CA LEU A 78 3.57 21.60 2.65
C LEU A 78 2.11 21.39 2.23
N GLU A 79 1.60 22.21 1.29
CA GLU A 79 0.23 22.09 0.78
C GLU A 79 -0.02 20.75 0.07
N ASN A 80 0.95 20.29 -0.73
CA ASN A 80 0.90 19.00 -1.43
C ASN A 80 1.02 17.84 -0.44
N LEU A 81 1.91 17.98 0.54
CA LEU A 81 2.05 17.00 1.62
C LEU A 81 0.77 16.88 2.44
N LEU A 82 0.14 18.00 2.80
CA LEU A 82 -1.13 18.00 3.52
C LEU A 82 -2.23 17.31 2.71
N ASP A 83 -2.31 17.57 1.41
CA ASP A 83 -3.30 16.95 0.52
C ASP A 83 -3.09 15.43 0.42
N PHE A 84 -1.84 14.98 0.27
CA PHE A 84 -1.50 13.56 0.36
C PHE A 84 -1.86 12.95 1.71
N LYS A 85 -1.53 13.61 2.83
CA LYS A 85 -1.79 13.07 4.18
C LYS A 85 -3.28 12.91 4.49
N LYS A 86 -4.17 13.69 3.86
CA LYS A 86 -5.62 13.45 3.94
C LYS A 86 -6.01 12.13 3.30
N SER A 87 -5.54 11.85 2.09
CA SER A 87 -5.76 10.55 1.43
C SER A 87 -5.09 9.41 2.20
N TYR A 88 -3.90 9.63 2.74
CA TYR A 88 -3.22 8.66 3.60
C TYR A 88 -4.06 8.31 4.83
N ALA A 89 -4.58 9.30 5.56
CA ALA A 89 -5.48 9.08 6.70
C ALA A 89 -6.79 8.40 6.28
N GLY A 90 -7.38 8.82 5.16
CA GLY A 90 -8.59 8.20 4.61
C GLY A 90 -8.44 6.70 4.32
N ALA A 91 -7.24 6.25 3.94
CA ALA A 91 -6.97 4.82 3.77
C ALA A 91 -7.02 4.04 5.10
N PHE A 92 -6.55 4.65 6.20
CA PHE A 92 -6.70 4.06 7.53
C PHE A 92 -8.18 3.99 7.92
N ASP A 93 -8.92 5.09 7.72
CA ASP A 93 -10.33 5.18 8.10
C ASP A 93 -11.19 4.19 7.31
N ALA A 94 -10.98 4.08 5.99
CA ALA A 94 -11.70 3.14 5.13
C ALA A 94 -11.49 1.68 5.55
N LEU A 95 -10.24 1.30 5.86
CA LEU A 95 -9.93 -0.05 6.31
C LEU A 95 -10.43 -0.30 7.74
N ALA A 96 -10.33 0.67 8.64
CA ALA A 96 -10.87 0.59 9.99
C ALA A 96 -12.39 0.36 9.97
N GLY A 97 -13.12 1.12 9.13
CA GLY A 97 -14.57 0.97 8.94
C GLY A 97 -14.96 -0.39 8.37
N CYS A 98 -14.16 -0.94 7.46
CA CYS A 98 -14.34 -2.30 6.98
C CYS A 98 -14.20 -3.33 8.11
N LEU A 99 -13.16 -3.22 8.95
CA LEU A 99 -12.95 -4.13 10.06
C LEU A 99 -14.08 -4.01 11.10
N GLU A 100 -14.51 -2.79 11.42
CA GLU A 100 -15.63 -2.55 12.34
C GLU A 100 -16.94 -3.16 11.81
N LYS A 101 -17.24 -2.98 10.53
CA LYS A 101 -18.47 -3.50 9.90
C LYS A 101 -18.48 -5.03 9.84
N PHE A 102 -17.40 -5.63 9.35
CA PHE A 102 -17.37 -7.06 9.01
C PHE A 102 -16.90 -7.95 10.16
N PHE A 103 -16.12 -7.39 11.08
CA PHE A 103 -15.56 -8.11 12.23
C PHE A 103 -15.86 -7.35 13.54
N PRO A 104 -17.15 -7.19 13.92
CA PRO A 104 -17.54 -6.41 15.09
C PRO A 104 -17.03 -6.98 16.43
N VAL A 105 -16.47 -8.20 16.43
CA VAL A 105 -15.77 -8.79 17.58
C VAL A 105 -14.44 -8.10 17.88
N MET A 106 -13.79 -7.50 16.87
CA MET A 106 -12.54 -6.76 17.06
C MET A 106 -12.79 -5.51 17.89
N THR A 107 -11.96 -5.27 18.89
CA THR A 107 -11.96 -4.01 19.65
C THR A 107 -11.28 -2.89 18.86
N ASP A 108 -11.38 -1.65 19.33
CA ASP A 108 -10.60 -0.52 18.79
C ASP A 108 -9.08 -0.80 18.80
N LYS A 109 -8.62 -1.49 19.85
CA LYS A 109 -7.23 -1.88 20.00
C LYS A 109 -6.83 -2.91 18.93
N ASP A 110 -7.64 -3.94 18.72
CA ASP A 110 -7.38 -4.98 17.73
C ASP A 110 -7.38 -4.40 16.31
N ARG A 111 -8.35 -3.52 15.99
CA ARG A 111 -8.37 -2.80 14.70
C ARG A 111 -7.10 -1.99 14.51
N LYS A 112 -6.67 -1.24 15.53
CA LYS A 112 -5.42 -0.48 15.47
C LYS A 112 -4.22 -1.41 15.24
N GLU A 113 -4.08 -2.50 16.00
CA GLU A 113 -2.96 -3.44 15.84
C GLU A 113 -2.95 -4.10 14.45
N PHE A 114 -4.13 -4.42 13.89
CA PHE A 114 -4.26 -4.89 12.52
C PHE A 114 -3.72 -3.86 11.52
N LEU A 115 -4.18 -2.61 11.60
CA LEU A 115 -3.74 -1.53 10.69
C LEU A 115 -2.23 -1.30 10.79
N TYR A 116 -1.69 -1.26 12.02
CA TYR A 116 -0.26 -1.08 12.25
C TYR A 116 0.59 -2.30 11.89
N SER A 117 -0.02 -3.45 11.61
CA SER A 117 0.66 -4.62 11.05
C SER A 117 0.58 -4.64 9.52
N PHE A 118 -0.57 -4.27 8.95
CA PHE A 118 -0.81 -4.32 7.52
C PHE A 118 -0.18 -3.17 6.74
N PHE A 119 -0.26 -1.92 7.24
CA PHE A 119 0.32 -0.78 6.52
C PHE A 119 1.84 -0.90 6.34
N PRO A 120 2.63 -1.29 7.36
CA PRO A 120 4.06 -1.55 7.16
C PRO A 120 4.34 -2.66 6.14
N PHE A 121 3.50 -3.69 6.08
CA PHE A 121 3.62 -4.76 5.09
C PHE A 121 3.54 -4.23 3.65
N LEU A 122 2.69 -3.22 3.36
CA LEU A 122 2.56 -2.62 2.04
C LEU A 122 3.88 -2.09 1.47
N PHE A 123 4.74 -1.51 2.32
CA PHE A 123 6.05 -1.00 1.91
C PHE A 123 7.01 -2.10 1.43
N GLY A 124 6.78 -3.34 1.87
CA GLY A 124 7.63 -4.48 1.58
C GLY A 124 7.20 -5.32 0.39
N ILE A 125 5.99 -5.16 -0.17
CA ILE A 125 5.48 -6.08 -1.20
C ILE A 125 6.24 -5.94 -2.53
N HIS A 126 6.38 -4.71 -3.03
CA HIS A 126 6.85 -4.47 -4.40
C HIS A 126 8.20 -5.11 -4.74
N PRO A 127 9.24 -5.05 -3.87
CA PRO A 127 10.52 -5.68 -4.14
C PRO A 127 10.49 -7.20 -4.30
N PHE A 128 9.42 -7.88 -3.89
CA PHE A 128 9.26 -9.34 -4.04
C PHE A 128 8.40 -9.72 -5.26
N THR A 129 7.62 -8.80 -5.81
CA THR A 129 6.62 -9.11 -6.85
C THR A 129 6.96 -8.50 -8.21
N THR A 130 7.93 -7.60 -8.29
CA THR A 130 8.23 -6.89 -9.53
C THR A 130 9.70 -6.57 -9.64
N HIS A 131 10.30 -7.01 -10.74
CA HIS A 131 11.71 -6.85 -11.00
C HIS A 131 11.93 -6.29 -12.41
N THR A 132 12.93 -5.43 -12.55
CA THR A 132 13.49 -5.03 -13.84
C THR A 132 14.39 -6.14 -14.39
N GLU A 133 14.62 -6.15 -15.71
CA GLU A 133 15.58 -7.08 -16.33
C GLU A 133 16.96 -7.03 -15.67
N LYS A 134 17.42 -5.83 -15.28
CA LYS A 134 18.67 -5.64 -14.55
C LYS A 134 18.66 -6.32 -13.18
N GLN A 135 17.57 -6.20 -12.43
CA GLN A 135 17.42 -6.86 -11.12
C GLN A 135 17.41 -8.38 -11.26
N LEU A 136 16.65 -8.91 -12.22
CA LEU A 136 16.62 -10.36 -12.50
C LEU A 136 17.98 -10.90 -12.90
N ALA A 137 18.69 -10.20 -13.80
CA ALA A 137 20.05 -10.58 -14.19
C ALA A 137 21.03 -10.56 -13.03
N ALA A 138 20.93 -9.57 -12.13
CA ALA A 138 21.76 -9.48 -10.93
C ALA A 138 21.44 -10.59 -9.91
N MET A 139 20.15 -10.85 -9.67
CA MET A 139 19.69 -11.94 -8.79
C MET A 139 20.20 -13.30 -9.26
N LYS A 140 20.08 -13.58 -10.57
CA LYS A 140 20.60 -14.81 -11.18
C LYS A 140 22.10 -14.96 -10.98
N GLN A 141 22.88 -13.88 -11.18
CA GLN A 141 24.33 -13.89 -10.97
C GLN A 141 24.71 -14.04 -9.50
N ALA A 142 23.91 -13.51 -8.59
CA ALA A 142 24.09 -13.64 -7.14
C ALA A 142 23.64 -15.01 -6.58
N GLY A 143 23.11 -15.92 -7.42
CA GLY A 143 22.58 -17.21 -6.99
C GLY A 143 21.26 -17.10 -6.20
N ILE A 144 20.58 -15.96 -6.28
CA ILE A 144 19.26 -15.76 -5.68
C ILE A 144 18.24 -16.46 -6.56
N LYS A 145 17.51 -17.42 -6.00
CA LYS A 145 16.36 -18.03 -6.69
C LYS A 145 15.28 -16.97 -6.84
N GLU A 146 14.83 -16.77 -8.08
CA GLU A 146 13.70 -15.90 -8.38
C GLU A 146 12.45 -16.43 -7.65
N GLY A 147 11.75 -15.52 -6.97
CA GLY A 147 10.44 -15.81 -6.40
C GLY A 147 9.37 -15.34 -7.38
N ASP A 148 8.63 -16.28 -7.95
CA ASP A 148 7.46 -15.98 -8.78
C ASP A 148 6.25 -15.77 -7.87
N CYS A 149 6.13 -14.59 -7.28
CA CYS A 149 4.98 -14.24 -6.44
C CYS A 149 4.31 -12.97 -6.97
N THR A 150 3.01 -13.05 -7.16
CA THR A 150 2.15 -11.90 -7.43
C THR A 150 1.82 -11.13 -6.14
N ILE A 151 1.33 -9.89 -6.29
CA ILE A 151 0.82 -9.11 -5.15
C ILE A 151 -0.28 -9.90 -4.43
N PHE A 152 -1.19 -10.53 -5.18
CA PHE A 152 -2.27 -11.34 -4.62
C PHE A 152 -1.75 -12.52 -3.79
N GLU A 153 -0.77 -13.27 -4.31
CA GLU A 153 -0.20 -14.45 -3.65
C GLU A 153 0.54 -14.11 -2.35
N LEU A 154 1.08 -12.90 -2.21
CA LEU A 154 1.64 -12.44 -0.94
C LEU A 154 0.56 -11.87 -0.01
N ALA A 155 -0.34 -11.05 -0.54
CA ALA A 155 -1.31 -10.30 0.26
C ALA A 155 -2.41 -11.17 0.86
N LYS A 156 -3.03 -12.08 0.07
CA LYS A 156 -4.15 -12.92 0.54
C LYS A 156 -3.76 -13.74 1.78
N PRO A 157 -2.69 -14.57 1.76
CA PRO A 157 -2.35 -15.37 2.93
C PRO A 157 -1.85 -14.54 4.10
N PHE A 158 -1.22 -13.38 3.86
CA PHE A 158 -0.87 -12.45 4.93
C PHE A 158 -2.11 -11.92 5.65
N LEU A 159 -3.05 -11.34 4.89
CA LEU A 159 -4.31 -10.78 5.41
C LEU A 159 -5.14 -11.82 6.14
N LEU A 160 -5.26 -13.04 5.59
CA LEU A 160 -6.02 -14.11 6.21
C LEU A 160 -5.43 -14.53 7.56
N ARG A 161 -4.11 -14.73 7.63
CA ARG A 161 -3.44 -15.08 8.89
C ARG A 161 -3.52 -13.96 9.91
N LEU A 162 -3.37 -12.72 9.45
CA LEU A 162 -3.48 -11.54 10.31
C LEU A 162 -4.91 -11.39 10.85
N LEU A 163 -5.95 -11.53 10.02
CA LEU A 163 -7.33 -11.50 10.49
C LEU A 163 -7.60 -12.59 11.54
N LYS A 164 -7.18 -13.82 11.26
CA LYS A 164 -7.38 -14.96 12.18
C LYS A 164 -6.69 -14.80 13.54
N SER A 165 -5.72 -13.90 13.70
CA SER A 165 -5.16 -13.63 15.03
C SER A 165 -6.05 -12.74 15.91
N PHE A 166 -7.12 -12.15 15.35
CA PHE A 166 -8.05 -11.26 16.06
C PHE A 166 -9.51 -11.75 16.08
N LEU A 167 -9.82 -12.85 15.38
CA LEU A 167 -11.15 -13.47 15.29
C LEU A 167 -11.22 -14.73 16.16
#